data_AF-A0A412HKD4-F1
#
_entry.id   AF-A0A412HKD4-F1
#
_cell.length_a   1.000
_cell.length_b   1.000
_cell.length_c   1.000
_cell.angle_alpha   90.00
_cell.angle_beta   90.00
_cell.angle_gamma   90.00
#
_symmetry.space_group_name_H-M   'P 1'
#
loop_
_entity.id
_entity.type
_entity.pdbx_description
1 polymer ?
#
loop_
_entity_poly.entity_id
_entity_poly.type
_entity_poly.pdbx_seq_one_letter_code
_entity_poly.pdbx_strand_id
1 'polypeptide(L)'
;RKLLPKGAGARFDRLTAEDCALLMSQVNSEPRGALGFLTPARVLRMALGEDASALMDAFGIEELAPGELDLTPGCIDRARAARGEGPLAG
;
A
#
# COMPACT_ATOMS: atom_id res chain seq x y z
N ARG A 1 2.62 -6.11 11.76
CA ARG A 1 2.38 -5.36 10.50
C ARG A 1 2.70 -6.32 9.37
N LYS A 2 1.86 -6.38 8.31
CA LYS A 2 1.97 -7.42 7.28
C LYS A 2 3.09 -7.12 6.25
N LEU A 3 3.01 -5.99 5.55
CA LEU A 3 3.97 -5.58 4.50
C LEU A 3 5.36 -5.16 5.01
N LEU A 4 5.41 -4.30 6.03
CA LEU A 4 6.68 -3.85 6.65
C LEU A 4 6.69 -4.30 8.12
N PRO A 5 6.97 -5.58 8.40
CA PRO A 5 7.06 -6.08 9.76
C PRO A 5 8.24 -5.41 10.51
N LYS A 6 8.00 -5.09 11.77
CA LYS A 6 9.04 -4.53 12.64
C LYS A 6 10.16 -5.56 12.82
N GLY A 7 11.41 -5.10 12.82
CA GLY A 7 12.58 -5.95 13.08
C GLY A 7 13.03 -6.80 11.89
N ALA A 8 12.42 -6.66 10.71
CA ALA A 8 12.78 -7.40 9.50
C ALA A 8 13.91 -6.76 8.67
N GLY A 9 14.66 -5.82 9.24
CA GLY A 9 15.80 -5.17 8.56
C GLY A 9 15.45 -4.20 7.42
N ALA A 10 14.16 -3.97 7.14
CA ALA A 10 13.74 -3.01 6.13
C ALA A 10 14.21 -1.59 6.49
N ARG A 11 14.91 -0.94 5.54
CA ARG A 11 15.40 0.43 5.66
C ARG A 11 14.38 1.43 5.15
N PHE A 12 13.68 2.08 6.07
CA PHE A 12 12.57 2.98 5.72
C PHE A 12 13.06 4.26 5.03
N ASP A 13 14.32 4.64 5.26
CA ASP A 13 15.02 5.72 4.55
C ASP A 13 15.24 5.43 3.05
N ARG A 14 15.08 4.18 2.61
CA ARG A 14 15.20 3.78 1.19
C ARG A 14 13.87 3.70 0.46
N LEU A 15 12.75 3.94 1.15
CA LEU A 15 11.44 3.93 0.51
C LEU A 15 11.34 5.09 -0.48
N THR A 16 11.00 4.76 -1.71
CA THR A 16 10.67 5.76 -2.72
C THR A 16 9.20 6.20 -2.59
N ALA A 17 8.82 7.27 -3.31
CA ALA A 17 7.42 7.63 -3.44
C ALA A 17 6.58 6.48 -4.02
N GLU A 18 7.13 5.75 -5.00
CA GLU A 18 6.47 4.63 -5.63
C GLU A 18 6.29 3.43 -4.68
N ASP A 19 7.29 3.16 -3.82
CA ASP A 19 7.15 2.14 -2.77
C ASP A 19 6.04 2.49 -1.78
N CYS A 20 5.94 3.78 -1.43
CA CYS A 20 4.90 4.26 -0.52
C CYS A 20 3.52 4.18 -1.17
N ALA A 21 3.41 4.55 -2.44
CA ALA A 21 2.19 4.43 -3.23
C ALA A 21 1.71 2.96 -3.24
N LEU A 22 2.57 2.02 -3.64
CA LEU A 22 2.27 0.59 -3.63
C LEU A 22 1.86 0.10 -2.23
N LEU A 23 2.63 0.44 -1.19
CA LEU A 23 2.30 0.07 0.17
C LEU A 23 0.91 0.57 0.57
N MET A 24 0.60 1.83 0.25
CA MET A 24 -0.68 2.45 0.59
C MET A 24 -1.84 1.82 -0.20
N SER A 25 -1.65 1.51 -1.48
CA SER A 25 -2.63 0.78 -2.31
C SER A 25 -2.99 -0.56 -1.68
N GLN A 26 -1.97 -1.32 -1.25
CA GLN A 26 -2.16 -2.63 -0.63
C GLN A 26 -2.87 -2.54 0.74
N VAL A 27 -2.42 -1.68 1.66
CA VAL A 27 -3.00 -1.62 3.01
C VAL A 27 -4.38 -0.96 3.06
N ASN A 28 -4.66 -0.02 2.16
CA ASN A 28 -5.94 0.70 2.11
C ASN A 28 -7.00 -0.03 1.29
N SER A 29 -6.61 -1.08 0.56
CA SER A 29 -7.52 -1.99 -0.13
C SER A 29 -7.84 -3.26 0.67
N GLU A 30 -7.19 -3.45 1.82
CA GLU A 30 -7.49 -4.55 2.74
C GLU A 30 -8.75 -4.26 3.58
N PRO A 31 -9.79 -5.12 3.56
CA PRO A 31 -10.95 -5.01 4.44
C PRO A 31 -10.58 -4.97 5.93
N ARG A 32 -11.23 -4.08 6.70
CA ARG A 32 -10.98 -3.94 8.15
C ARG A 32 -12.26 -4.24 8.93
N GLY A 33 -12.19 -5.18 9.89
CA GLY A 33 -13.32 -5.47 10.78
C GLY A 33 -13.83 -4.24 11.54
N ALA A 34 -12.92 -3.36 11.97
CA ALA A 34 -13.27 -2.10 12.63
C ALA A 34 -14.04 -1.10 11.74
N LEU A 35 -14.03 -1.30 10.43
CA LEU A 35 -14.77 -0.50 9.44
C LEU A 35 -15.98 -1.28 8.89
N GLY A 36 -16.50 -2.26 9.63
CA GLY A 36 -17.60 -3.11 9.14
C GLY A 36 -17.20 -3.96 7.92
N PHE A 37 -15.92 -4.34 7.84
CA PHE A 37 -15.32 -5.03 6.69
C PHE A 37 -15.28 -4.22 5.38
N LEU A 38 -15.47 -2.90 5.43
CA LEU A 38 -15.09 -2.02 4.33
C LEU A 38 -13.57 -1.81 4.30
N THR A 39 -13.07 -1.42 3.13
CA THR A 39 -11.67 -1.00 2.95
C THR A 39 -11.50 0.46 3.37
N PRO A 40 -10.33 0.88 3.89
CA PRO A 40 -10.03 2.28 4.15
C PRO A 40 -10.25 3.19 2.92
N ALA A 41 -9.86 2.74 1.72
CA ALA A 41 -10.09 3.47 0.46
C ALA A 41 -11.59 3.69 0.21
N ARG A 42 -12.43 2.66 0.40
CA ARG A 42 -13.87 2.75 0.25
C ARG A 42 -14.49 3.74 1.24
N VAL A 43 -14.08 3.67 2.51
CA VAL A 43 -14.56 4.60 3.55
C VAL A 43 -14.15 6.04 3.23
N LEU A 44 -12.93 6.26 2.74
CA LEU A 44 -12.46 7.58 2.34
C LEU A 44 -13.29 8.16 1.19
N ARG A 45 -13.56 7.38 0.14
CA ARG A 45 -14.44 7.81 -0.96
C ARG A 45 -15.86 8.09 -0.52
N MET A 46 -16.41 7.30 0.40
CA MET A 46 -17.74 7.58 0.97
C MET A 46 -17.78 8.90 1.75
N ALA A 47 -16.68 9.28 2.41
CA ALA A 47 -16.59 10.49 3.21
C ALA A 47 -16.35 11.76 2.38
N LEU A 48 -15.55 11.67 1.31
CA LEU A 48 -15.06 12.85 0.57
C LEU A 48 -15.43 12.87 -0.92
N GLY A 49 -16.03 11.82 -1.47
CA GLY A 49 -16.41 11.75 -2.88
C GLY A 49 -15.21 11.92 -3.82
N GLU A 50 -15.33 12.83 -4.80
CA GLU A 50 -14.29 13.10 -5.80
C GLU A 50 -12.97 13.61 -5.20
N ASP A 51 -13.03 14.32 -4.07
CA ASP A 51 -11.82 14.78 -3.39
C ASP A 51 -10.98 13.60 -2.87
N ALA A 52 -11.61 12.47 -2.51
CA ALA A 52 -10.87 11.25 -2.18
C ALA A 52 -10.12 10.70 -3.39
N SER A 53 -10.77 10.69 -4.56
CA SER A 53 -10.15 10.20 -5.80
C SER A 53 -8.96 11.09 -6.18
N ALA A 54 -9.15 12.41 -6.18
CA ALA A 54 -8.06 13.35 -6.46
C ALA A 54 -6.89 13.22 -5.48
N LEU A 55 -7.18 12.99 -4.18
CA LEU A 55 -6.16 12.75 -3.16
C LEU A 55 -5.40 11.45 -3.41
N MET A 56 -6.11 10.36 -3.69
CA MET A 56 -5.51 9.06 -3.97
C MET A 56 -4.63 9.12 -5.22
N ASP A 57 -5.12 9.72 -6.30
CA ASP A 57 -4.38 9.91 -7.55
C ASP A 57 -3.11 10.74 -7.33
N ALA A 58 -3.20 11.83 -6.56
CA ALA A 58 -2.05 12.67 -6.24
C ALA A 58 -0.94 11.93 -5.47
N PHE A 59 -1.29 10.90 -4.69
CA PHE A 59 -0.32 10.04 -4.00
C PHE A 59 0.00 8.75 -4.76
N GLY A 60 -0.57 8.53 -5.95
CA GLY A 60 -0.42 7.29 -6.73
C GLY A 60 -1.05 6.06 -6.06
N ILE A 61 -2.04 6.25 -5.19
CA ILE A 61 -2.71 5.17 -4.44
C ILE A 61 -3.86 4.62 -5.28
N GLU A 62 -3.84 3.31 -5.50
CA GLU A 62 -4.86 2.58 -6.23
C GLU A 62 -5.71 1.73 -5.28
N GLU A 63 -7.00 1.60 -5.59
CA GLU A 63 -7.87 0.65 -4.92
C GLU A 63 -7.82 -0.69 -5.66
N LEU A 64 -7.32 -1.71 -4.97
CA LEU A 64 -7.04 -3.03 -5.52
C LEU A 64 -8.19 -4.00 -5.26
N ALA A 65 -8.43 -4.89 -6.21
CA ALA A 65 -9.35 -5.99 -5.99
C ALA A 65 -8.76 -7.00 -4.98
N PRO A 66 -9.59 -7.78 -4.25
CA PRO A 66 -9.09 -8.73 -3.26
C PRO A 66 -8.07 -9.75 -3.79
N GLY A 67 -8.17 -10.14 -5.06
CA GLY A 67 -7.24 -11.07 -5.71
C GLY A 67 -5.88 -10.46 -6.08
N GLU A 68 -5.75 -9.14 -6.03
CA GLU A 68 -4.54 -8.38 -6.35
C GLU A 68 -3.76 -7.99 -5.08
N LEU A 69 -4.32 -8.30 -3.91
CA LEU A 69 -3.68 -8.00 -2.63
C LEU A 69 -2.49 -8.92 -2.39
N ASP A 70 -1.33 -8.29 -2.23
CA ASP A 70 -0.10 -8.91 -1.78
C ASP A 70 0.32 -8.26 -0.47
N LEU A 71 -0.15 -8.82 0.64
CA LEU A 71 0.17 -8.32 1.97
C LEU A 71 1.42 -9.01 2.57
N THR A 72 2.20 -9.71 1.76
CA THR A 72 3.39 -10.39 2.24
C THR A 72 4.56 -9.42 2.42
N PRO A 73 5.52 -9.70 3.33
CA PRO A 73 6.69 -8.83 3.49
C PRO A 73 7.52 -8.60 2.23
N GLY A 74 7.45 -9.52 1.26
CA GLY A 74 8.22 -9.44 0.01
C GLY A 74 7.57 -8.62 -1.11
N CYS A 75 6.37 -8.05 -0.90
CA CYS A 75 5.64 -7.30 -1.92
C CYS A 75 6.48 -6.14 -2.49
N ILE A 76 7.04 -5.31 -1.62
CA ILE A 76 7.80 -4.12 -2.04
C ILE A 76 9.10 -4.53 -2.72
N ASP A 77 9.83 -5.51 -2.18
CA ASP A 77 11.08 -5.96 -2.79
C ASP A 77 10.86 -6.59 -4.18
N ARG A 78 9.73 -7.27 -4.40
CA ARG A 78 9.36 -7.75 -5.75
C ARG A 78 9.09 -6.60 -6.72
N ALA A 79 8.33 -5.59 -6.29
CA ALA A 79 8.06 -4.42 -7.12
C ALA A 79 9.34 -3.63 -7.45
N ARG A 80 10.21 -3.45 -6.45
CA ARG A 80 11.55 -2.85 -6.63
C ARG A 80 12.39 -3.64 -7.63
N ALA A 81 12.44 -4.97 -7.49
CA ALA A 81 13.16 -5.82 -8.44
C ALA A 81 12.62 -5.70 -9.88
N ALA A 82 11.30 -5.58 -10.05
CA ALA A 82 10.68 -5.36 -11.37
C ALA A 82 11.09 -4.04 -12.03
N ARG A 83 11.48 -3.04 -11.22
CA ARG A 83 12.03 -1.75 -11.67
C ARG A 83 13.55 -1.72 -11.77
N GLY A 84 14.23 -2.83 -11.44
CA GLY A 84 15.70 -2.89 -11.38
C GLY A 84 16.32 -2.25 -10.13
N GLU A 85 15.52 -2.00 -9.08
CA GLU A 85 15.98 -1.47 -7.79
C GLU A 85 16.40 -2.59 -6.84
N GLY A 86 17.37 -2.32 -5.96
CA GLY A 86 17.77 -3.24 -4.89
C GLY A 86 16.73 -3.33 -3.76
N PRO A 87 16.75 -4.39 -2.92
CA PRO A 87 15.78 -4.59 -1.84
C PRO A 87 15.87 -3.53 -0.73
N LEU A 88 14.81 -3.45 0.08
CA LEU A 88 14.77 -2.59 1.27
C LEU A 88 15.67 -3.12 2.38
N ALA A 89 15.78 -4.45 2.51
CA ALA A 89 16.75 -5.08 3.40
C ALA A 89 18.17 -4.93 2.82
N GLY A 90 19.17 -4.76 3.68
CA GLY A 90 20.58 -4.66 3.32
C GLY A 90 21.46 -5.25 4.40
#